data_AF-A0A6N6T993-F1
#
_entry.id   AF-A0A6N6T993-F1
#
_cell.length_a   1.000
_cell.length_b   1.000
_cell.length_c   1.000
_cell.angle_alpha   90.00
_cell.angle_beta   90.00
_cell.angle_gamma   90.00
#
_symmetry.space_group_name_H-M   'P 1'
#
loop_
_entity.id
_entity.type
_entity.pdbx_description
1 polymer ?
#
loop_
_entity_poly.entity_id
_entity_poly.type
_entity_poly.pdbx_seq_one_letter_code
_entity_poly.pdbx_strand_id
1 'polypeptide(L)'
;MTADRRTLDPLRAQARQARVVGDYGRAAQLERQAVERAGVLGWVGERTRALLWEGYSLWQAGDDDLALAALLQAVNERAATADPADVFSALIAIVRVSLDRKSAAFCRAVLDQGRRLLADLRRPWTAPLDYLTGELAFRRGDFTAAWDWHSRAWAGWRDEHPRLTPATHLWALCRAAFRRRAADELARLTETLAELHPTQALERQLVQRARLLDWRARRTLDPDAATPVELALDLLVATPEGSRDFGARQDALRALALAGRWMAIDAALSRHPLDAERFENALLLGDLALGRARAAQGWPAVDDDYGVEPSPLSVPPGSARTERNAAIAHYQTALPLAQVEDERLETDWHGATARERLWRI
;
A
#
# COMPACT_ATOMS: atom_id res chain seq x y z
N MET A 1 26.03 0.76 -35.70
CA MET A 1 24.86 0.92 -34.80
C MET A 1 24.39 -0.37 -34.11
N THR A 2 24.68 -1.57 -34.61
CA THR A 2 24.23 -2.85 -34.01
C THR A 2 25.21 -3.49 -33.01
N ALA A 3 26.50 -3.13 -33.04
CA ALA A 3 27.51 -3.70 -32.14
C ALA A 3 27.42 -3.14 -30.70
N ASP A 4 27.09 -1.85 -30.55
CA ASP A 4 27.11 -1.21 -29.24
C ASP A 4 25.85 -1.50 -28.42
N ARG A 5 24.66 -1.69 -29.04
CA ARG A 5 23.43 -2.07 -28.31
C ARG A 5 23.60 -3.37 -27.52
N ARG A 6 24.44 -4.28 -28.03
CA ARG A 6 24.84 -5.54 -27.37
C ARG A 6 25.58 -5.33 -26.04
N THR A 7 26.06 -4.13 -25.73
CA THR A 7 26.80 -3.85 -24.48
C THR A 7 25.90 -3.60 -23.27
N LEU A 8 24.64 -3.18 -23.49
CA LEU A 8 23.65 -2.96 -22.43
C LEU A 8 22.74 -4.18 -22.20
N ASP A 9 22.54 -5.01 -23.23
CA ASP A 9 21.67 -6.18 -23.15
C ASP A 9 22.06 -7.16 -22.02
N PRO A 10 23.34 -7.49 -21.79
CA PRO A 10 23.74 -8.35 -20.68
C PRO A 10 23.41 -7.75 -19.31
N LEU A 11 23.64 -6.44 -19.13
CA LEU A 11 23.30 -5.75 -17.87
C LEU A 11 21.80 -5.82 -17.60
N ARG A 12 20.97 -5.59 -18.62
CA ARG A 12 19.51 -5.65 -18.50
C ARG A 12 18.97 -7.04 -18.27
N ALA A 13 19.58 -8.06 -18.89
CA ALA A 13 19.22 -9.45 -18.64
C ALA A 13 19.54 -9.84 -17.19
N GLN A 14 20.71 -9.45 -16.69
CA GLN A 14 21.11 -9.69 -15.30
C GLN A 14 20.24 -8.91 -14.31
N ALA A 15 19.92 -7.64 -14.60
CA ALA A 15 19.04 -6.83 -13.74
C ALA A 15 17.63 -7.42 -13.68
N ARG A 16 17.10 -7.94 -14.80
CA ARG A 16 15.83 -8.67 -14.82
C ARG A 16 15.90 -9.95 -14.00
N GLN A 17 16.96 -10.74 -14.14
CA GLN A 17 17.14 -11.96 -13.36
C GLN A 17 17.24 -11.65 -11.86
N ALA A 18 17.99 -10.61 -11.48
CA ALA A 18 18.10 -10.15 -10.10
C ALA A 18 16.72 -9.80 -9.52
N ARG A 19 15.88 -9.07 -10.27
CA ARG A 19 14.49 -8.81 -9.87
C ARG A 19 13.65 -10.07 -9.73
N VAL A 20 13.78 -11.05 -10.63
CA VAL A 20 13.04 -12.33 -10.55
C VAL A 20 13.37 -13.09 -9.27
N VAL A 21 14.63 -13.06 -8.83
CA VAL A 21 15.05 -13.72 -7.58
C VAL A 21 14.90 -12.82 -6.34
N GLY A 22 14.38 -11.60 -6.49
CA GLY A 22 14.14 -10.66 -5.39
C GLY A 22 15.35 -9.84 -4.94
N ASP A 23 16.49 -9.92 -5.63
CA ASP A 23 17.69 -9.12 -5.34
C ASP A 23 17.60 -7.73 -6.00
N TYR A 24 16.77 -6.87 -5.42
CA TYR A 24 16.52 -5.53 -5.93
C TYR A 24 17.72 -4.58 -5.77
N GLY A 25 18.56 -4.79 -4.75
CA GLY A 25 19.81 -4.03 -4.57
C GLY A 25 20.80 -4.31 -5.71
N ARG A 26 20.98 -5.58 -6.09
CA ARG A 26 21.79 -5.94 -7.25
C ARG A 26 21.20 -5.43 -8.55
N ALA A 27 19.88 -5.50 -8.71
CA ALA A 27 19.20 -4.96 -9.89
C ALA A 27 19.46 -3.45 -10.04
N ALA A 28 19.35 -2.68 -8.95
CA ALA A 28 19.64 -1.25 -8.94
C ALA A 28 21.09 -0.95 -9.36
N GLN A 29 22.07 -1.67 -8.80
CA GLN A 29 23.48 -1.50 -9.18
C GLN A 29 23.74 -1.78 -10.67
N LEU A 30 23.10 -2.80 -11.24
CA LEU A 30 23.23 -3.14 -12.65
C LEU A 30 22.60 -2.08 -13.56
N GLU A 31 21.44 -1.55 -13.19
CA GLU A 31 20.80 -0.45 -13.93
C GLU A 31 21.63 0.83 -13.81
N ARG A 32 22.24 1.11 -12.64
CA ARG A 32 23.18 2.23 -12.48
C ARG A 32 24.37 2.15 -13.43
N GLN A 33 24.95 0.96 -13.60
CA GLN A 33 26.01 0.74 -14.60
C GLN A 33 25.51 0.98 -16.02
N ALA A 34 24.25 0.64 -16.32
CA ALA A 34 23.65 0.92 -17.61
C ALA A 34 23.44 2.44 -17.83
N VAL A 35 23.05 3.19 -16.80
CA VAL A 35 22.94 4.67 -16.81
C VAL A 35 24.28 5.31 -17.15
N GLU A 36 25.36 4.86 -16.51
CA GLU A 36 26.71 5.39 -16.72
C GLU A 36 27.20 5.10 -18.14
N ARG A 37 27.07 3.86 -18.61
CA ARG A 37 27.45 3.47 -19.98
C ARG A 37 26.63 4.21 -21.04
N ALA A 38 25.31 4.29 -20.88
CA ALA A 38 24.45 5.03 -21.80
C ALA A 38 24.80 6.53 -21.80
N GLY A 39 25.19 7.09 -20.65
CA GLY A 39 25.68 8.46 -20.53
C GLY A 39 26.97 8.71 -21.33
N VAL A 40 27.97 7.84 -21.18
CA VAL A 40 29.24 7.92 -21.94
C VAL A 40 29.00 7.81 -23.45
N LEU A 41 28.03 6.99 -23.85
CA LEU A 41 27.68 6.77 -25.26
C LEU A 41 26.71 7.84 -25.83
N GLY A 42 26.25 8.78 -25.01
CA GLY A 42 25.28 9.81 -25.41
C GLY A 42 23.89 9.27 -25.73
N TRP A 43 23.55 8.07 -25.26
CA TRP A 43 22.26 7.42 -25.53
C TRP A 43 21.22 7.82 -24.49
N VAL A 44 20.71 9.04 -24.62
CA VAL A 44 19.78 9.61 -23.63
C VAL A 44 18.54 8.73 -23.44
N GLY A 45 17.92 8.22 -24.50
CA GLY A 45 16.75 7.34 -24.35
C GLY A 45 17.02 6.05 -23.56
N GLU A 46 18.18 5.41 -23.78
CA GLU A 46 18.57 4.21 -23.03
C GLU A 46 18.94 4.53 -21.58
N ARG A 47 19.49 5.74 -21.35
CA ARG A 47 19.80 6.27 -20.03
C ARG A 47 18.53 6.58 -19.22
N THR A 48 17.54 7.24 -19.82
CA THR A 48 16.23 7.50 -19.20
C THR A 48 15.57 6.20 -18.77
N ARG A 49 15.56 5.19 -19.65
CA ARG A 49 15.04 3.85 -19.34
C ARG A 49 15.80 3.18 -18.19
N ALA A 50 17.13 3.26 -18.18
CA ALA A 50 17.93 2.68 -17.11
C ALA A 50 17.67 3.37 -15.76
N LEU A 51 17.55 4.71 -15.74
CA LEU A 51 17.18 5.47 -14.55
C LEU A 51 15.80 5.10 -14.01
N LEU A 52 14.81 4.86 -14.90
CA LEU A 52 13.49 4.37 -14.51
C LEU A 52 13.59 3.03 -13.77
N TRP A 53 14.34 2.07 -14.32
CA TRP A 53 14.48 0.74 -13.72
C TRP A 53 15.39 0.71 -12.49
N GLU A 54 16.40 1.58 -12.43
CA GLU A 54 17.19 1.85 -11.22
C GLU A 54 16.26 2.34 -10.11
N GLY A 55 15.46 3.37 -10.37
CA GLY A 55 14.51 3.93 -9.42
C GLY A 55 13.49 2.91 -8.91
N TYR A 56 12.89 2.10 -9.80
CA TYR A 56 12.00 1.01 -9.38
C TYR A 56 12.71 -0.03 -8.50
N SER A 57 13.94 -0.39 -8.83
CA SER A 57 14.69 -1.40 -8.07
C SER A 57 15.09 -0.87 -6.69
N LEU A 58 15.56 0.39 -6.60
CA LEU A 58 15.85 1.06 -5.33
C LEU A 58 14.62 1.14 -4.43
N TRP A 59 13.46 1.48 -5.01
CA TRP A 59 12.21 1.54 -4.26
C TRP A 59 11.84 0.19 -3.63
N GLN A 60 11.94 -0.89 -4.42
CA GLN A 60 11.70 -2.25 -3.94
C GLN A 60 12.74 -2.71 -2.91
N ALA A 61 13.99 -2.24 -3.01
CA ALA A 61 15.04 -2.49 -2.03
C ALA A 61 14.87 -1.71 -0.71
N GLY A 62 13.98 -0.71 -0.67
CA GLY A 62 13.75 0.13 0.51
C GLY A 62 14.45 1.49 0.49
N ASP A 63 15.23 1.79 -0.55
CA ASP A 63 16.02 3.01 -0.68
C ASP A 63 15.20 4.17 -1.30
N ASP A 64 14.17 4.63 -0.59
CA ASP A 64 13.17 5.61 -1.09
C ASP A 64 13.77 6.90 -1.64
N ASP A 65 14.74 7.50 -0.94
CA ASP A 65 15.32 8.77 -1.35
C ASP A 65 16.22 8.61 -2.60
N LEU A 66 16.97 7.51 -2.70
CA LEU A 66 17.76 7.20 -3.90
C LEU A 66 16.84 6.88 -5.08
N ALA A 67 15.76 6.13 -4.84
CA ALA A 67 14.75 5.85 -5.85
C ALA A 67 14.16 7.15 -6.41
N LEU A 68 13.75 8.06 -5.53
CA LEU A 68 13.20 9.35 -5.93
C LEU A 68 14.22 10.20 -6.71
N ALA A 69 15.48 10.21 -6.28
CA ALA A 69 16.55 10.92 -6.99
C ALA A 69 16.74 10.39 -8.43
N ALA A 70 16.82 9.07 -8.61
CA ALA A 70 16.96 8.44 -9.93
C ALA A 70 15.74 8.73 -10.83
N LEU A 71 14.53 8.66 -10.29
CA LEU A 71 13.30 8.91 -11.05
C LEU A 71 13.14 10.38 -11.43
N LEU A 72 13.48 11.32 -10.53
CA LEU A 72 13.51 12.76 -10.84
C LEU A 72 14.54 13.05 -11.92
N GLN A 73 15.68 12.35 -11.93
CA GLN A 73 16.63 12.47 -13.02
C GLN A 73 16.02 11.99 -14.34
N ALA A 74 15.35 10.83 -14.35
CA ALA A 74 14.69 10.30 -15.55
C ALA A 74 13.67 11.28 -16.16
N VAL A 75 12.80 11.89 -15.33
CA VAL A 75 11.79 12.86 -15.79
C VAL A 75 12.41 14.14 -16.34
N ASN A 76 13.58 14.53 -15.85
CA ASN A 76 14.28 15.74 -16.30
C ASN A 76 15.13 15.52 -17.56
N GLU A 77 15.25 14.29 -18.08
CA GLU A 77 15.91 14.04 -19.35
C GLU A 77 15.01 14.50 -20.52
N ARG A 78 15.19 15.76 -20.95
CA ARG A 78 14.39 16.40 -22.01
C ARG A 78 14.89 16.11 -23.43
N ALA A 79 15.27 14.87 -23.72
CA ALA A 79 15.70 14.50 -25.07
C ALA A 79 14.53 14.03 -25.93
N ALA A 80 14.49 14.46 -27.20
CA ALA A 80 13.52 13.97 -28.19
C ALA A 80 13.60 12.45 -28.44
N THR A 81 14.72 11.82 -28.05
CA THR A 81 14.95 10.38 -28.16
C THR A 81 14.45 9.58 -26.96
N ALA A 82 14.00 10.23 -25.88
CA ALA A 82 13.42 9.54 -24.73
C ALA A 82 12.03 9.03 -25.11
N ASP A 83 11.73 7.78 -24.77
CA ASP A 83 10.40 7.23 -24.95
C ASP A 83 9.42 7.95 -24.01
N PRO A 84 8.37 8.62 -24.51
CA PRO A 84 7.39 9.28 -23.66
C PRO A 84 6.73 8.33 -22.64
N ALA A 85 6.65 7.03 -22.93
CA ALA A 85 6.15 6.04 -22.00
C ALA A 85 7.10 5.82 -20.81
N ASP A 86 8.42 5.89 -21.01
CA ASP A 86 9.41 5.75 -19.94
C ASP A 86 9.37 6.99 -19.02
N VAL A 87 9.25 8.20 -19.60
CA VAL A 87 9.09 9.45 -18.83
C VAL A 87 7.78 9.46 -18.03
N PHE A 88 6.68 9.05 -18.67
CA PHE A 88 5.40 8.94 -17.98
C PHE A 88 5.44 7.89 -16.87
N SER A 89 6.06 6.73 -17.11
CA SER A 89 6.25 5.70 -16.09
C SER A 89 7.08 6.20 -14.90
N ALA A 90 8.10 7.04 -15.15
CA ALA A 90 8.89 7.66 -14.08
C ALA A 90 8.03 8.60 -13.23
N LEU A 91 7.16 9.41 -13.83
CA LEU A 91 6.20 10.26 -13.08
C LEU A 91 5.25 9.43 -12.21
N ILE A 92 4.70 8.34 -12.75
CA ILE A 92 3.86 7.40 -11.99
C ILE A 92 4.65 6.79 -10.81
N ALA A 93 5.89 6.38 -11.04
CA ALA A 93 6.76 5.83 -10.01
C ALA A 93 7.08 6.86 -8.91
N ILE A 94 7.39 8.12 -9.28
CA ILE A 94 7.64 9.22 -8.32
C ILE A 94 6.46 9.35 -7.36
N VAL A 95 5.24 9.43 -7.90
CA VAL A 95 4.05 9.55 -7.05
C VAL A 95 3.91 8.34 -6.13
N ARG A 96 4.07 7.10 -6.65
CA ARG A 96 4.00 5.87 -5.84
C ARG A 96 4.95 5.87 -4.65
N VAL A 97 6.22 6.24 -4.89
CA VAL A 97 7.23 6.36 -3.83
C VAL A 97 6.87 7.48 -2.85
N SER A 98 6.37 8.59 -3.38
CA SER A 98 6.13 9.82 -2.62
C SER A 98 4.90 9.75 -1.72
N LEU A 99 3.92 8.91 -2.04
CA LEU A 99 2.70 8.79 -1.24
C LEU A 99 2.96 8.41 0.23
N ASP A 100 4.05 7.69 0.51
CA ASP A 100 4.41 7.26 1.86
C ASP A 100 5.29 8.27 2.63
N ARG A 101 5.92 9.24 1.94
CA ARG A 101 7.01 10.04 2.53
C ARG A 101 6.96 11.55 2.25
N LYS A 102 6.30 11.97 1.18
CA LYS A 102 6.23 13.39 0.77
C LYS A 102 4.85 13.96 1.04
N SER A 103 4.73 15.28 0.94
CA SER A 103 3.49 15.99 1.20
C SER A 103 2.41 15.71 0.13
N ALA A 104 1.14 15.90 0.49
CA ALA A 104 0.04 15.86 -0.46
C ALA A 104 0.22 16.90 -1.58
N ALA A 105 0.69 18.11 -1.26
CA ALA A 105 1.04 19.13 -2.24
C ALA A 105 2.05 18.63 -3.28
N PHE A 106 3.13 17.96 -2.84
CA PHE A 106 4.12 17.39 -3.76
C PHE A 106 3.48 16.34 -4.68
N CYS A 107 2.70 15.41 -4.11
CA CYS A 107 2.04 14.37 -4.90
C CYS A 107 1.08 14.96 -5.95
N ARG A 108 0.28 15.97 -5.57
CA ARG A 108 -0.61 16.67 -6.51
C ARG A 108 0.17 17.36 -7.63
N ALA A 109 1.26 18.04 -7.31
CA ALA A 109 2.09 18.72 -8.31
C ALA A 109 2.65 17.77 -9.37
N VAL A 110 3.12 16.58 -8.96
CA VAL A 110 3.62 15.55 -9.88
C VAL A 110 2.47 14.91 -10.68
N LEU A 111 1.32 14.66 -10.06
CA LEU A 111 0.12 14.18 -10.77
C LEU A 111 -0.31 15.16 -11.86
N ASP A 112 -0.32 16.46 -11.57
CA ASP A 112 -0.67 17.51 -12.54
C ASP A 112 0.38 17.62 -13.65
N GLN A 113 1.65 17.40 -13.33
CA GLN A 113 2.70 17.29 -14.36
C GLN A 113 2.43 16.10 -15.29
N GLY A 114 2.04 14.94 -14.76
CA GLY A 114 1.63 13.79 -15.56
C GLY A 114 0.43 14.08 -16.45
N ARG A 115 -0.61 14.75 -15.93
CA ARG A 115 -1.78 15.15 -16.73
C ARG A 115 -1.42 16.10 -17.88
N ARG A 116 -0.57 17.10 -17.61
CA ARG A 116 -0.07 18.01 -18.66
C ARG A 116 0.71 17.27 -19.72
N LEU A 117 1.62 16.36 -19.32
CA LEU A 117 2.37 15.54 -20.27
C LEU A 117 1.44 14.71 -21.17
N LEU A 118 0.41 14.06 -20.63
CA LEU A 118 -0.54 13.30 -21.45
C LEU A 118 -1.36 14.17 -22.40
N ALA A 119 -1.74 15.39 -21.97
CA ALA A 119 -2.43 16.35 -22.82
C ALA A 119 -1.55 16.78 -24.01
N ASP A 120 -0.28 17.07 -23.76
CA ASP A 120 0.70 17.45 -24.79
C ASP A 120 0.94 16.30 -25.78
N LEU A 121 1.08 15.07 -25.27
CA LEU A 121 1.30 13.86 -26.08
C LEU A 121 0.02 13.35 -26.75
N ARG A 122 -1.16 13.88 -26.38
CA ARG A 122 -2.50 13.39 -26.78
C ARG A 122 -2.67 11.89 -26.53
N ARG A 123 -2.22 11.40 -25.37
CA ARG A 123 -2.30 9.97 -25.00
C ARG A 123 -3.46 9.72 -24.03
N PRO A 124 -4.18 8.60 -24.17
CA PRO A 124 -5.34 8.30 -23.34
C PRO A 124 -5.01 7.70 -21.96
N TRP A 125 -3.73 7.61 -21.58
CA TRP A 125 -3.20 6.87 -20.42
C TRP A 125 -3.55 7.45 -19.04
N THR A 126 -4.82 7.75 -18.81
CA THR A 126 -5.30 8.48 -17.65
C THR A 126 -5.51 7.59 -16.42
N ALA A 127 -5.78 6.30 -16.62
CA ALA A 127 -6.09 5.37 -15.54
C ALA A 127 -5.02 5.29 -14.43
N PRO A 128 -3.71 5.26 -14.71
CA PRO A 128 -2.69 5.28 -13.66
C PRO A 128 -2.66 6.56 -12.83
N LEU A 129 -2.94 7.72 -13.44
CA LEU A 129 -3.03 9.01 -12.71
C LEU A 129 -4.29 9.08 -11.86
N ASP A 130 -5.41 8.59 -12.38
CA ASP A 130 -6.67 8.50 -11.63
C ASP A 130 -6.52 7.54 -10.44
N TYR A 131 -5.87 6.39 -10.64
CA TYR A 131 -5.56 5.44 -9.57
C TYR A 131 -4.77 6.11 -8.44
N LEU A 132 -3.68 6.81 -8.77
CA LEU A 132 -2.82 7.45 -7.78
C LEU A 132 -3.47 8.66 -7.11
N THR A 133 -4.37 9.35 -7.80
CA THR A 133 -5.20 10.39 -7.20
C THR A 133 -6.14 9.79 -6.16
N GLY A 134 -6.72 8.62 -6.46
CA GLY A 134 -7.50 7.85 -5.50
C GLY A 134 -6.66 7.38 -4.31
N GLU A 135 -5.44 6.90 -4.51
CA GLU A 135 -4.55 6.51 -3.41
C GLU A 135 -4.18 7.68 -2.48
N LEU A 136 -4.03 8.88 -3.03
CA LEU A 136 -3.81 10.09 -2.24
C LEU A 136 -5.07 10.45 -1.43
N ALA A 137 -6.25 10.41 -2.06
CA ALA A 137 -7.52 10.66 -1.38
C ALA A 137 -7.77 9.63 -0.26
N PHE A 138 -7.46 8.36 -0.50
CA PHE A 138 -7.60 7.28 0.48
C PHE A 138 -6.72 7.53 1.71
N ARG A 139 -5.44 7.88 1.51
CA ARG A 139 -4.52 8.21 2.62
C ARG A 139 -4.93 9.46 3.40
N ARG A 140 -5.62 10.40 2.75
CA ARG A 140 -6.18 11.60 3.39
C ARG A 140 -7.44 11.32 4.22
N GLY A 141 -7.98 10.10 4.17
CA GLY A 141 -9.26 9.77 4.81
C GLY A 141 -10.50 10.17 4.00
N ASP A 142 -10.34 10.70 2.78
CA ASP A 142 -11.45 11.03 1.89
C ASP A 142 -11.84 9.81 1.05
N PHE A 143 -12.55 8.87 1.69
CA PHE A 143 -12.88 7.58 1.09
C PHE A 143 -13.92 7.71 -0.05
N THR A 144 -14.74 8.76 -0.04
CA THR A 144 -15.68 9.05 -1.13
C THR A 144 -14.92 9.51 -2.37
N ALA A 145 -14.02 10.48 -2.26
CA ALA A 145 -13.20 10.88 -3.40
C ALA A 145 -12.29 9.74 -3.86
N ALA A 146 -11.72 8.95 -2.94
CA ALA A 146 -10.94 7.77 -3.29
C ALA A 146 -11.74 6.80 -4.15
N TRP A 147 -12.98 6.50 -3.77
CA TRP A 147 -13.88 5.66 -4.54
C TRP A 147 -14.12 6.19 -5.96
N ASP A 148 -14.42 7.48 -6.10
CA ASP A 148 -14.73 8.10 -7.39
C ASP A 148 -13.52 8.02 -8.34
N TRP A 149 -12.33 8.34 -7.82
CA TRP A 149 -11.08 8.23 -8.59
C TRP A 149 -10.73 6.80 -8.96
N HIS A 150 -10.84 5.86 -8.02
CA HIS A 150 -10.58 4.44 -8.30
C HIS A 150 -11.59 3.85 -9.28
N SER A 151 -12.85 4.28 -9.24
CA SER A 151 -13.89 3.85 -10.19
C SER A 151 -13.58 4.33 -11.59
N ARG A 152 -13.13 5.58 -11.75
CA ARG A 152 -12.64 6.10 -13.03
C ARG A 152 -11.42 5.35 -13.53
N ALA A 153 -10.44 5.11 -12.65
CA ALA A 153 -9.24 4.37 -12.98
C ALA A 153 -9.57 2.93 -13.43
N TRP A 154 -10.54 2.28 -12.80
CA TRP A 154 -11.06 0.99 -13.23
C TRP A 154 -11.75 1.10 -14.60
N ALA A 155 -12.63 2.07 -14.83
CA ALA A 155 -13.25 2.23 -16.15
C ALA A 155 -12.23 2.38 -17.30
N GLY A 156 -11.08 3.04 -17.02
CA GLY A 156 -9.98 3.22 -17.98
C GLY A 156 -8.85 2.20 -17.92
N TRP A 157 -8.92 1.12 -17.10
CA TRP A 157 -7.74 0.30 -16.77
C TRP A 157 -7.03 -0.33 -17.98
N ARG A 158 -7.73 -0.49 -19.12
CA ARG A 158 -7.20 -1.06 -20.36
C ARG A 158 -6.25 -0.13 -21.12
N ASP A 159 -5.96 1.05 -20.59
CA ASP A 159 -4.94 1.96 -21.13
C ASP A 159 -3.58 1.26 -21.28
N GLU A 160 -2.89 1.52 -22.40
CA GLU A 160 -1.77 0.70 -22.86
C GLU A 160 -0.54 0.75 -21.92
N HIS A 161 -0.32 1.85 -21.18
CA HIS A 161 0.90 2.11 -20.41
C HIS A 161 0.72 3.16 -19.27
N PRO A 162 1.49 3.08 -18.16
CA PRO A 162 2.03 1.86 -17.56
C PRO A 162 0.90 1.00 -17.00
N ARG A 163 0.98 -0.32 -17.25
CA ARG A 163 -0.07 -1.24 -16.88
C ARG A 163 -0.02 -1.55 -15.39
N LEU A 164 -0.93 -0.94 -14.64
CA LEU A 164 -1.39 -1.53 -13.38
C LEU A 164 -2.25 -2.75 -13.72
N THR A 165 -2.24 -3.75 -12.84
CA THR A 165 -3.00 -4.96 -13.13
C THR A 165 -4.46 -4.79 -12.73
N PRO A 166 -5.40 -5.53 -13.36
CA PRO A 166 -6.81 -5.48 -12.98
C PRO A 166 -7.02 -5.76 -11.49
N ALA A 167 -6.22 -6.68 -10.91
CA ALA A 167 -6.25 -6.99 -9.49
C ALA A 167 -5.89 -5.78 -8.62
N THR A 168 -4.93 -4.96 -9.05
CA THR A 168 -4.52 -3.73 -8.35
C THR A 168 -5.66 -2.71 -8.30
N HIS A 169 -6.39 -2.52 -9.40
CA HIS A 169 -7.53 -1.60 -9.44
C HIS A 169 -8.70 -2.09 -8.58
N LEU A 170 -9.08 -3.36 -8.69
CA LEU A 170 -10.18 -3.92 -7.90
C LEU A 170 -9.85 -3.94 -6.40
N TRP A 171 -8.59 -4.19 -6.02
CA TRP A 171 -8.16 -4.10 -4.63
C TRP A 171 -8.36 -2.69 -4.04
N ALA A 172 -8.02 -1.65 -4.79
CA ALA A 172 -8.23 -0.28 -4.34
C ALA A 172 -9.73 0.04 -4.13
N LEU A 173 -10.60 -0.46 -5.02
CA LEU A 173 -12.05 -0.38 -4.85
C LEU A 173 -12.54 -1.16 -3.64
N CYS A 174 -12.04 -2.37 -3.39
CA CYS A 174 -12.39 -3.15 -2.19
C CYS A 174 -12.06 -2.38 -0.91
N ARG A 175 -10.85 -1.81 -0.81
CA ARG A 175 -10.45 -1.00 0.35
C ARG A 175 -11.35 0.23 0.53
N ALA A 176 -11.66 0.94 -0.56
CA ALA A 176 -12.54 2.11 -0.49
C ALA A 176 -13.97 1.74 -0.08
N ALA A 177 -14.53 0.64 -0.62
CA ALA A 177 -15.84 0.13 -0.22
C ALA A 177 -15.87 -0.27 1.26
N PHE A 178 -14.82 -0.93 1.75
CA PHE A 178 -14.67 -1.29 3.16
C PHE A 178 -14.69 -0.05 4.06
N ARG A 179 -13.88 0.98 3.75
CA ARG A 179 -13.82 2.23 4.53
C ARG A 179 -15.11 3.05 4.47
N ARG A 180 -15.87 2.93 3.37
CA ARG A 180 -17.21 3.53 3.20
C ARG A 180 -18.34 2.70 3.83
N ARG A 181 -18.04 1.54 4.41
CA ARG A 181 -19.00 0.59 4.99
C ARG A 181 -20.05 0.08 4.00
N ALA A 182 -19.66 -0.06 2.73
CA ALA A 182 -20.53 -0.58 1.67
C ALA A 182 -20.34 -2.11 1.52
N ALA A 183 -20.90 -2.89 2.46
CA ALA A 183 -20.68 -4.35 2.52
C ALA A 183 -21.09 -5.09 1.24
N ASP A 184 -22.26 -4.78 0.67
CA ASP A 184 -22.73 -5.43 -0.57
C ASP A 184 -21.86 -5.10 -1.78
N GLU A 185 -21.30 -3.90 -1.82
CA GLU A 185 -20.37 -3.48 -2.88
C GLU A 185 -19.04 -4.20 -2.74
N LEU A 186 -18.51 -4.28 -1.51
CA LEU A 186 -17.29 -5.00 -1.19
C LEU A 186 -17.39 -6.49 -1.56
N ALA A 187 -18.53 -7.11 -1.28
CA ALA A 187 -18.81 -8.50 -1.66
C ALA A 187 -18.67 -8.71 -3.19
N ARG A 188 -19.40 -7.90 -3.98
CA ARG A 188 -19.35 -7.97 -5.45
C ARG A 188 -17.94 -7.76 -6.00
N LEU A 189 -17.22 -6.77 -5.46
CA LEU A 189 -15.84 -6.49 -5.88
C LEU A 189 -14.89 -7.62 -5.53
N THR A 190 -15.07 -8.24 -4.37
CA THR A 190 -14.25 -9.38 -3.92
C THR A 190 -14.47 -10.60 -4.81
N GLU A 191 -15.72 -10.87 -5.21
CA GLU A 191 -16.05 -11.91 -6.19
C GLU A 191 -15.41 -11.61 -7.55
N THR A 192 -15.59 -10.40 -8.07
CA THR A 192 -14.98 -9.95 -9.34
C THR A 192 -13.46 -10.09 -9.33
N LEU A 193 -12.82 -9.76 -8.20
CA LEU A 193 -11.38 -9.89 -8.02
C LEU A 193 -10.94 -11.37 -8.00
N ALA A 194 -11.71 -12.24 -7.36
CA ALA A 194 -11.43 -13.68 -7.35
C ALA A 194 -11.58 -14.31 -8.74
N GLU A 195 -12.56 -13.85 -9.54
CA GLU A 195 -12.80 -14.32 -10.92
C GLU A 195 -11.68 -13.96 -11.90
N LEU A 196 -10.76 -13.06 -11.54
CA LEU A 196 -9.55 -12.80 -12.33
C LEU A 196 -8.57 -13.99 -12.35
N HIS A 197 -8.70 -14.93 -11.41
CA HIS A 197 -7.81 -16.10 -11.26
C HIS A 197 -6.31 -15.74 -11.33
N PRO A 198 -5.81 -14.80 -10.50
CA PRO A 198 -4.44 -14.32 -10.62
C PRO A 198 -3.40 -15.42 -10.35
N THR A 199 -2.40 -15.52 -11.24
CA THR A 199 -1.31 -16.50 -11.14
C THR A 199 -0.05 -15.93 -10.48
N GLN A 200 0.04 -14.61 -10.34
CA GLN A 200 1.16 -13.96 -9.65
C GLN A 200 0.93 -13.94 -8.13
N ALA A 201 1.98 -14.18 -7.35
CA ALA A 201 1.88 -14.27 -5.89
C ALA A 201 1.32 -13.00 -5.24
N LEU A 202 1.80 -11.82 -5.65
CA LEU A 202 1.32 -10.54 -5.13
C LEU A 202 -0.18 -10.31 -5.44
N GLU A 203 -0.64 -10.69 -6.62
CA GLU A 203 -2.05 -10.55 -6.99
C GLU A 203 -2.95 -11.55 -6.25
N ARG A 204 -2.47 -12.78 -6.00
CA ARG A 204 -3.17 -13.72 -5.11
C ARG A 204 -3.34 -13.14 -3.71
N GLN A 205 -2.33 -12.48 -3.17
CA GLN A 205 -2.44 -11.81 -1.87
C GLN A 205 -3.54 -10.74 -1.88
N LEU A 206 -3.73 -9.99 -2.98
CA LEU A 206 -4.83 -9.02 -3.08
C LEU A 206 -6.21 -9.69 -2.97
N VAL A 207 -6.39 -10.86 -3.59
CA VAL A 207 -7.63 -11.66 -3.46
C VAL A 207 -7.84 -12.10 -2.01
N GLN A 208 -6.79 -12.62 -1.37
CA GLN A 208 -6.87 -13.10 0.02
C GLN A 208 -7.21 -11.94 0.98
N ARG A 209 -6.60 -10.77 0.78
CA ARG A 209 -6.88 -9.58 1.59
C ARG A 209 -8.30 -9.05 1.37
N ALA A 210 -8.80 -9.03 0.13
CA ALA A 210 -10.18 -8.63 -0.16
C ALA A 210 -11.20 -9.54 0.54
N ARG A 211 -10.95 -10.85 0.56
CA ARG A 211 -11.76 -11.82 1.32
C ARG A 211 -11.74 -11.56 2.82
N LEU A 212 -10.59 -11.17 3.39
CA LEU A 212 -10.54 -10.76 4.81
C LEU A 212 -11.37 -9.50 5.06
N LEU A 213 -11.31 -8.50 4.18
CA LEU A 213 -12.14 -7.28 4.31
C LEU A 213 -13.64 -7.60 4.19
N ASP A 214 -14.05 -8.43 3.23
CA ASP A 214 -15.45 -8.83 3.06
C ASP A 214 -15.97 -9.57 4.29
N TRP A 215 -15.21 -10.55 4.81
CA TRP A 215 -15.58 -11.24 6.05
C TRP A 215 -15.69 -10.27 7.23
N ARG A 216 -14.73 -9.35 7.39
CA ARG A 216 -14.75 -8.34 8.46
C ARG A 216 -15.99 -7.46 8.39
N ALA A 217 -16.39 -7.03 7.19
CA ALA A 217 -17.61 -6.24 6.98
C ALA A 217 -18.87 -7.07 7.28
N ARG A 218 -18.97 -8.29 6.76
CA ARG A 218 -20.15 -9.17 6.95
C ARG A 218 -20.33 -9.62 8.38
N ARG A 219 -19.25 -9.75 9.16
CA ARG A 219 -19.30 -10.08 10.59
C ARG A 219 -20.19 -9.12 11.40
N THR A 220 -20.37 -7.89 10.93
CA THR A 220 -21.27 -6.91 11.56
C THR A 220 -22.76 -7.25 11.37
N LEU A 221 -23.08 -8.02 10.34
CA LEU A 221 -24.43 -8.48 10.00
C LEU A 221 -24.66 -9.91 10.49
N ASP A 222 -23.61 -10.74 10.45
CA ASP A 222 -23.61 -12.14 10.87
C ASP A 222 -22.35 -12.45 11.71
N PRO A 223 -22.43 -12.31 13.05
CA PRO A 223 -21.30 -12.57 13.95
C PRO A 223 -20.79 -14.02 13.93
N ASP A 224 -21.62 -14.97 13.47
CA ASP A 224 -21.34 -16.40 13.44
C ASP A 224 -20.76 -16.87 12.10
N ALA A 225 -20.59 -15.95 11.14
CA ALA A 225 -19.98 -16.23 9.85
C ALA A 225 -18.61 -16.91 9.99
N ALA A 226 -18.42 -18.00 9.24
CA ALA A 226 -17.22 -18.82 9.30
C ALA A 226 -15.93 -18.00 9.15
N THR A 227 -15.09 -18.06 10.18
CA THR A 227 -13.86 -17.26 10.25
C THR A 227 -12.78 -17.79 9.31
N PRO A 228 -12.19 -16.95 8.43
CA PRO A 228 -11.14 -17.35 7.49
C PRO A 228 -9.76 -17.41 8.18
N VAL A 229 -9.61 -18.22 9.23
CA VAL A 229 -8.36 -18.30 10.04
C VAL A 229 -7.17 -18.75 9.19
N GLU A 230 -7.31 -19.83 8.42
CA GLU A 230 -6.24 -20.36 7.57
C GLU A 230 -5.77 -19.33 6.54
N LEU A 231 -6.70 -18.60 5.93
CA LEU A 231 -6.38 -17.52 4.99
C LEU A 231 -5.51 -16.42 5.64
N ALA A 232 -5.82 -16.07 6.89
CA ALA A 232 -5.07 -15.05 7.62
C ALA A 232 -3.67 -15.57 7.99
N LEU A 233 -3.56 -16.84 8.40
CA LEU A 233 -2.26 -17.48 8.70
C LEU A 233 -1.39 -17.58 7.45
N ASP A 234 -1.96 -17.98 6.31
CA ASP A 234 -1.26 -18.02 5.02
C ASP A 234 -0.68 -16.66 4.63
N LEU A 235 -1.45 -15.58 4.82
CA LEU A 235 -0.98 -14.22 4.56
C LEU A 235 0.18 -13.79 5.47
N LEU A 236 0.17 -14.21 6.74
CA LEU A 236 1.29 -13.95 7.66
C LEU A 236 2.57 -14.68 7.25
N VAL A 237 2.46 -15.90 6.72
CA VAL A 237 3.61 -16.70 6.26
C VAL A 237 4.12 -16.23 4.90
N ALA A 238 3.22 -15.79 4.02
CA ALA A 238 3.55 -15.41 2.65
C ALA A 238 4.27 -14.05 2.51
N THR A 239 4.54 -13.35 3.61
CA THR A 239 5.26 -12.07 3.62
C THR A 239 6.77 -12.35 3.76
N PRO A 240 7.58 -12.29 2.69
CA PRO A 240 8.99 -12.67 2.75
C PRO A 240 9.81 -11.64 3.53
N GLU A 241 10.85 -12.10 4.24
CA GLU A 241 11.87 -11.21 4.80
C GLU A 241 12.52 -10.36 3.68
N GLY A 242 12.56 -9.04 3.87
CA GLY A 242 13.17 -8.11 2.91
C GLY A 242 12.24 -7.60 1.78
N SER A 243 10.98 -8.05 1.71
CA SER A 243 9.99 -7.45 0.79
C SER A 243 9.11 -6.42 1.51
N ARG A 244 8.68 -5.36 0.80
CA ARG A 244 7.69 -4.42 1.34
C ARG A 244 6.36 -5.13 1.59
N ASP A 245 5.96 -5.19 2.85
CA ASP A 245 4.60 -5.55 3.22
C ASP A 245 3.65 -4.38 2.89
N PHE A 246 2.80 -4.56 1.88
CA PHE A 246 1.80 -3.57 1.46
C PHE A 246 0.54 -3.59 2.36
N GLY A 247 0.71 -3.89 3.65
CA GLY A 247 -0.34 -3.98 4.67
C GLY A 247 -1.07 -5.33 4.73
N ALA A 248 -0.57 -6.37 4.06
CA ALA A 248 -1.17 -7.71 4.10
C ALA A 248 -1.15 -8.28 5.52
N ARG A 249 -0.06 -8.02 6.24
CA ARG A 249 0.10 -8.46 7.63
C ARG A 249 -0.89 -7.79 8.57
N GLN A 250 -1.15 -6.50 8.38
CA GLN A 250 -2.09 -5.74 9.21
C GLN A 250 -3.51 -6.28 9.04
N ASP A 251 -3.93 -6.58 7.80
CA ASP A 251 -5.23 -7.21 7.51
C ASP A 251 -5.36 -8.58 8.18
N ALA A 252 -4.31 -9.40 8.11
CA ALA A 252 -4.29 -10.73 8.74
C ALA A 252 -4.34 -10.66 10.28
N LEU A 253 -3.57 -9.78 10.90
CA LEU A 253 -3.56 -9.58 12.36
C LEU A 253 -4.93 -9.14 12.87
N ARG A 254 -5.60 -8.21 12.17
CA ARG A 254 -6.97 -7.79 12.52
C ARG A 254 -7.95 -8.95 12.44
N ALA A 255 -7.90 -9.75 11.37
CA ALA A 255 -8.77 -10.90 11.22
C ALA A 255 -8.57 -11.96 12.33
N LEU A 256 -7.32 -12.25 12.69
CA LEU A 256 -7.00 -13.16 13.79
C LEU A 256 -7.46 -12.63 15.16
N ALA A 257 -7.40 -11.32 15.37
CA ALA A 257 -7.84 -10.70 16.62
C ALA A 257 -9.35 -10.84 16.80
N LEU A 258 -10.11 -10.59 15.73
CA LEU A 258 -11.55 -10.80 15.69
C LEU A 258 -11.94 -12.28 15.87
N ALA A 259 -11.06 -13.19 15.47
CA ALA A 259 -11.18 -14.63 15.67
C ALA A 259 -10.73 -15.13 17.06
N GLY A 260 -10.22 -14.24 17.93
CA GLY A 260 -9.67 -14.59 19.23
C GLY A 260 -8.40 -15.45 19.18
N ARG A 261 -7.66 -15.43 18.06
CA ARG A 261 -6.45 -16.25 17.85
C ARG A 261 -5.19 -15.57 18.41
N TRP A 262 -5.22 -15.22 19.70
CA TRP A 262 -4.17 -14.44 20.37
C TRP A 262 -2.79 -15.12 20.36
N MET A 263 -2.72 -16.45 20.54
CA MET A 263 -1.44 -17.17 20.46
C MET A 263 -0.77 -17.06 19.09
N ALA A 264 -1.56 -17.09 18.01
CA ALA A 264 -1.03 -16.94 16.66
C ALA A 264 -0.52 -15.51 16.40
N ILE A 265 -1.23 -14.51 16.94
CA ILE A 265 -0.81 -13.11 16.92
C ILE A 265 0.52 -12.93 17.66
N ASP A 266 0.64 -13.46 18.88
CA ASP A 266 1.87 -13.38 19.67
C ASP A 266 3.05 -14.03 18.93
N ALA A 267 2.86 -15.24 18.39
CA ALA A 267 3.89 -15.91 17.61
C ALA A 267 4.30 -15.15 16.33
N ALA A 268 3.37 -14.42 15.71
CA ALA A 268 3.66 -13.59 14.55
C ALA A 268 4.41 -12.30 14.93
N LEU A 269 4.00 -11.64 16.01
CA LEU A 269 4.62 -10.40 16.50
C LEU A 269 6.00 -10.65 17.12
N SER A 270 6.22 -11.80 17.77
CA SER A 270 7.54 -12.18 18.29
C SER A 270 8.55 -12.45 17.19
N ARG A 271 8.13 -13.05 16.06
CA ARG A 271 9.02 -13.32 14.92
C ARG A 271 9.39 -12.04 14.18
N HIS A 272 8.40 -11.16 13.96
CA HIS A 272 8.61 -9.90 13.27
C HIS A 272 7.88 -8.79 14.02
N PRO A 273 8.50 -8.02 14.91
CA PRO A 273 7.79 -6.93 15.58
C PRO A 273 7.19 -5.92 14.58
N LEU A 274 6.06 -5.30 14.93
CA LEU A 274 5.57 -4.14 14.18
C LEU A 274 6.38 -2.92 14.60
N ASP A 275 6.82 -2.14 13.62
CA ASP A 275 7.50 -0.86 13.84
C ASP A 275 6.50 0.16 14.40
N ALA A 276 6.60 0.43 15.70
CA ALA A 276 5.70 1.34 16.42
C ALA A 276 5.96 2.83 16.11
N GLU A 277 6.99 3.16 15.33
CA GLU A 277 7.24 4.52 14.85
C GLU A 277 6.39 4.88 13.62
N ARG A 278 5.61 3.93 13.10
CA ARG A 278 4.61 4.18 12.06
C ARG A 278 3.21 4.29 12.65
N PHE A 279 2.46 5.29 12.19
CA PHE A 279 1.12 5.57 12.67
C PHE A 279 0.19 4.35 12.61
N GLU A 280 0.10 3.67 11.46
CA GLU A 280 -0.83 2.55 11.26
C GLU A 280 -0.49 1.35 12.15
N ASN A 281 0.80 1.15 12.44
CA ASN A 281 1.27 0.08 13.31
C ASN A 281 1.02 0.40 14.77
N ALA A 282 1.31 1.63 15.22
CA ALA A 282 0.99 2.07 16.58
C ALA A 282 -0.52 1.98 16.85
N LEU A 283 -1.34 2.41 15.88
CA LEU A 283 -2.79 2.30 15.95
C LEU A 283 -3.24 0.83 16.03
N LEU A 284 -2.71 -0.05 15.17
CA LEU A 284 -3.02 -1.48 15.20
C LEU A 284 -2.62 -2.15 16.51
N LEU A 285 -1.44 -1.82 17.07
CA LEU A 285 -1.03 -2.34 18.37
C LEU A 285 -2.00 -1.94 19.48
N GLY A 286 -2.52 -0.71 19.44
CA GLY A 286 -3.59 -0.24 20.31
C GLY A 286 -4.89 -1.03 20.13
N ASP A 287 -5.33 -1.24 18.88
CA ASP A 287 -6.54 -2.01 18.56
C ASP A 287 -6.42 -3.47 19.07
N LEU A 288 -5.23 -4.09 18.91
CA LEU A 288 -4.96 -5.46 19.38
C LEU A 288 -4.99 -5.56 20.91
N ALA A 289 -4.35 -4.62 21.60
CA ALA A 289 -4.35 -4.57 23.08
C ALA A 289 -5.77 -4.33 23.62
N LEU A 290 -6.55 -3.45 22.99
CA LEU A 290 -7.93 -3.21 23.36
C LEU A 290 -8.82 -4.43 23.11
N GLY A 291 -8.64 -5.12 21.98
CA GLY A 291 -9.32 -6.38 21.68
C GLY A 291 -9.02 -7.46 22.71
N ARG A 292 -7.78 -7.54 23.20
CA ARG A 292 -7.38 -8.47 24.26
C ARG A 292 -8.02 -8.11 25.61
N ALA A 293 -8.07 -6.83 25.95
CA ALA A 293 -8.75 -6.33 27.14
C ALA A 293 -10.26 -6.66 27.13
N ARG A 294 -10.92 -6.54 25.97
CA ARG A 294 -12.33 -6.93 25.76
C ARG A 294 -12.51 -8.45 25.92
N ALA A 295 -11.66 -9.24 25.26
CA ALA A 295 -11.71 -10.70 25.36
C ALA A 295 -11.54 -11.22 26.80
N ALA A 296 -10.62 -10.63 27.57
CA ALA A 296 -10.41 -10.98 28.99
C ALA A 296 -11.63 -10.70 29.88
N GLN A 297 -12.55 -9.85 29.43
CA GLN A 297 -13.80 -9.52 30.13
C GLN A 297 -15.00 -10.29 29.57
N GLY A 298 -14.79 -11.18 28.60
CA GLY A 298 -15.88 -11.89 27.91
C GLY A 298 -16.68 -11.00 26.97
N TRP A 299 -16.13 -9.87 26.54
CA TRP A 299 -16.83 -8.94 25.64
C TRP A 299 -16.69 -9.37 24.19
N PRO A 300 -17.68 -9.07 23.33
CA PRO A 300 -17.59 -9.33 21.90
C PRO A 300 -16.37 -8.66 21.27
N ALA A 301 -15.75 -9.33 20.31
CA ALA A 301 -14.70 -8.74 19.50
C ALA A 301 -15.30 -7.68 18.56
N VAL A 302 -14.67 -6.50 18.52
CA VAL A 302 -15.11 -5.34 17.73
C VAL A 302 -14.02 -5.01 16.71
N ASP A 303 -14.43 -4.74 15.47
CA ASP A 303 -13.53 -4.22 14.44
C ASP A 303 -13.55 -2.70 14.49
N ASP A 304 -12.64 -2.13 15.27
CA ASP A 304 -12.56 -0.68 15.43
C ASP A 304 -12.26 0.00 14.07
N ASP A 305 -11.48 -0.64 13.19
CA ASP A 305 -11.10 -0.12 11.85
C ASP A 305 -12.31 -0.01 10.90
N TYR A 306 -13.21 -1.00 10.86
CA TYR A 306 -14.48 -0.87 10.13
C TYR A 306 -15.44 0.16 10.78
N GLY A 307 -15.35 0.30 12.10
CA GLY A 307 -16.05 1.31 12.88
C GLY A 307 -17.44 0.89 13.36
N VAL A 308 -17.55 -0.35 13.85
CA VAL A 308 -18.70 -0.79 14.65
C VAL A 308 -18.72 0.04 15.94
N GLU A 309 -19.85 0.66 16.28
CA GLU A 309 -19.98 1.39 17.54
C GLU A 309 -19.82 0.43 18.72
N PRO A 310 -18.78 0.58 19.56
CA PRO A 310 -18.67 -0.21 20.76
C PRO A 310 -19.64 0.34 21.81
N SER A 311 -20.25 -0.55 22.59
CA SER A 311 -20.80 -0.13 23.90
C SER A 311 -19.63 0.33 24.78
N PRO A 312 -19.74 1.49 25.47
CA PRO A 312 -18.65 2.02 26.29
C PRO A 312 -18.22 1.01 27.37
N LEU A 313 -16.91 0.92 27.59
CA LEU A 313 -16.34 0.05 28.62
C LEU A 313 -16.82 0.49 30.02
N SER A 314 -17.60 -0.35 30.70
CA SER A 314 -17.80 -0.19 32.15
C SER A 314 -16.48 -0.58 32.84
N VAL A 315 -16.13 0.15 33.91
CA VAL A 315 -14.86 -0.05 34.64
C VAL A 315 -14.74 -1.53 35.09
N PRO A 316 -13.72 -2.28 34.64
CA PRO A 316 -13.61 -3.71 34.96
C PRO A 316 -12.77 -3.95 36.23
N PRO A 317 -12.92 -5.13 36.87
CA PRO A 317 -11.98 -5.61 37.89
C PRO A 317 -10.57 -5.80 37.31
N GLY A 318 -9.57 -5.95 38.19
CA GLY A 318 -8.13 -5.80 37.87
C GLY A 318 -7.53 -6.67 36.76
N SER A 319 -8.22 -7.69 36.23
CA SER A 319 -7.71 -8.64 35.23
C SER A 319 -7.47 -8.03 33.84
N ALA A 320 -8.20 -6.97 33.44
CA ALA A 320 -8.03 -6.31 32.14
C ALA A 320 -7.18 -5.02 32.20
N ARG A 321 -6.68 -4.64 33.38
CA ARG A 321 -6.00 -3.36 33.59
C ARG A 321 -4.71 -3.23 32.78
N THR A 322 -3.92 -4.31 32.69
CA THR A 322 -2.64 -4.29 31.96
C THR A 322 -2.84 -4.04 30.47
N GLU A 323 -3.74 -4.79 29.83
CA GLU A 323 -4.01 -4.67 28.38
C GLU A 323 -4.68 -3.34 28.03
N ARG A 324 -5.56 -2.84 28.89
CA ARG A 324 -6.14 -1.50 28.75
C ARG A 324 -5.07 -0.41 28.80
N ASN A 325 -4.15 -0.49 29.76
CA ASN A 325 -3.03 0.46 29.87
C ASN A 325 -2.09 0.37 28.66
N ALA A 326 -1.86 -0.84 28.13
CA ALA A 326 -1.09 -1.03 26.90
C ALA A 326 -1.78 -0.37 25.70
N ALA A 327 -3.10 -0.54 25.54
CA ALA A 327 -3.88 0.13 24.50
C ALA A 327 -3.77 1.66 24.60
N ILE A 328 -3.94 2.23 25.80
CA ILE A 328 -3.76 3.66 26.06
C ILE A 328 -2.37 4.13 25.63
N ALA A 329 -1.32 3.41 26.05
CA ALA A 329 0.06 3.76 25.72
C ALA A 329 0.29 3.76 24.20
N HIS A 330 -0.20 2.75 23.47
CA HIS A 330 -0.06 2.68 22.02
C HIS A 330 -0.82 3.80 21.29
N TYR A 331 -2.05 4.12 21.70
CA TYR A 331 -2.76 5.26 21.09
C TYR A 331 -2.12 6.60 21.43
N GLN A 332 -1.55 6.75 22.63
CA GLN A 332 -0.74 7.93 22.98
C GLN A 332 0.52 8.03 22.12
N THR A 333 1.17 6.92 21.78
CA THR A 333 2.27 6.88 20.80
C THR A 333 1.78 7.23 19.39
N ALA A 334 0.57 6.81 19.01
CA ALA A 334 0.01 7.11 17.68
C ALA A 334 -0.33 8.59 17.49
N LEU A 335 -0.71 9.33 18.54
CA LEU A 335 -1.11 10.74 18.44
C LEU A 335 -0.06 11.68 17.79
N PRO A 336 1.20 11.74 18.24
CA PRO A 336 2.20 12.59 17.60
C PRO A 336 2.52 12.14 16.16
N LEU A 337 2.48 10.83 15.88
CA LEU A 337 2.66 10.30 14.52
C LEU A 337 1.50 10.72 13.61
N ALA A 338 0.28 10.68 14.14
CA ALA A 338 -0.92 11.12 13.45
C ALA A 338 -0.85 12.60 13.08
N GLN A 339 -0.30 13.44 13.96
CA GLN A 339 -0.08 14.86 13.66
C GLN A 339 0.88 15.06 12.47
N VAL A 340 1.99 14.31 12.43
CA VAL A 340 2.93 14.36 11.30
C VAL A 340 2.24 13.94 10.00
N GLU A 341 1.43 12.89 10.04
CA GLU A 341 0.67 12.41 8.89
C GLU A 341 -0.41 13.39 8.43
N ASP A 342 -1.16 13.97 9.37
CA ASP A 342 -2.18 15.01 9.13
C ASP A 342 -1.56 16.26 8.48
N GLU A 343 -0.43 16.73 9.00
CA GLU A 343 0.32 17.86 8.41
C GLU A 343 0.84 17.51 7.01
N ARG A 344 1.44 16.33 6.84
CA ARG A 344 2.00 15.86 5.55
C ARG A 344 0.91 15.72 4.49
N LEU A 345 -0.23 15.15 4.87
CA LEU A 345 -1.32 14.83 3.95
C LEU A 345 -2.36 15.94 3.86
N GLU A 346 -2.24 17.01 4.65
CA GLU A 346 -3.19 18.12 4.76
C GLU A 346 -4.61 17.63 5.06
N THR A 347 -4.74 16.87 6.15
CA THR A 347 -5.99 16.30 6.66
C THR A 347 -6.01 16.37 8.19
N ASP A 348 -7.12 16.01 8.83
CA ASP A 348 -7.24 15.82 10.28
C ASP A 348 -7.67 14.38 10.65
N TRP A 349 -7.77 13.52 9.64
CA TRP A 349 -8.35 12.19 9.76
C TRP A 349 -7.55 11.26 10.68
N HIS A 350 -6.21 11.29 10.62
CA HIS A 350 -5.38 10.38 11.41
C HIS A 350 -5.47 10.75 12.89
N GLY A 351 -5.34 12.03 13.21
CA GLY A 351 -5.44 12.55 14.56
C GLY A 351 -6.84 12.36 15.14
N ALA A 352 -7.89 12.60 14.34
CA ALA A 352 -9.27 12.34 14.74
C ALA A 352 -9.50 10.86 15.06
N THR A 353 -8.96 9.95 14.24
CA THR A 353 -9.04 8.50 14.46
C THR A 353 -8.36 8.10 15.76
N ALA A 354 -7.12 8.52 15.99
CA ALA A 354 -6.40 8.17 17.23
C ALA A 354 -7.10 8.71 18.49
N ARG A 355 -7.64 9.94 18.45
CA ARG A 355 -8.42 10.52 19.56
C ARG A 355 -9.71 9.76 19.82
N GLU A 356 -10.41 9.38 18.76
CA GLU A 356 -11.64 8.59 18.85
C GLU A 356 -11.37 7.21 19.49
N ARG A 357 -10.27 6.55 19.11
CA ARG A 357 -9.86 5.28 19.75
C ARG A 357 -9.56 5.45 21.23
N LEU A 358 -8.85 6.51 21.59
CA LEU A 358 -8.50 6.80 22.98
C LEU A 358 -9.74 7.11 23.83
N TRP A 359 -10.73 7.82 23.27
CA TRP A 359 -11.99 8.14 23.94
C TRP A 359 -12.86 6.91 24.22
N ARG A 360 -12.75 5.87 23.40
CA ARG A 360 -13.53 4.62 23.51
C ARG A 360 -13.03 3.64 24.57
N ILE A 361 -11.82 3.83 25.08
CA ILE A 361 -11.26 2.99 26.15
C ILE A 361 -11.90 3.36 27.46
#